data_AF-A0A925Z4Z7-F1
#
_entry.id   AF-A0A925Z4Z7-F1
#
_cell.length_a   1.000
_cell.length_b   1.000
_cell.length_c   1.000
_cell.angle_alpha   90.00
_cell.angle_beta   90.00
_cell.angle_gamma   90.00
#
_symmetry.space_group_name_H-M   'P 1'
#
loop_
_entity.id
_entity.type
_entity.pdbx_description
1 polymer ?
#
loop_
_entity_poly.entity_id
_entity_poly.type
_entity_poly.pdbx_seq_one_letter_code
_entity_poly.pdbx_strand_id
1 'polypeptide(L)' 'MAAAGSYNLAWCHSNGSGANQPGSLLVNGTQTVSILAFNTTTDYVTWVEVSTTNLSAGQNTIRLEATLATGLSNIDYLN' A
#
# COMPACT_ATOMS: atom_id res chain seq x y z
N MET A 1 -21.62 13.85 -4.91
CA MET A 1 -20.48 13.31 -5.69
C MET A 1 -19.36 12.97 -4.71
N ALA A 2 -18.46 12.06 -5.03
CA ALA A 2 -17.33 11.72 -4.15
C ALA A 2 -16.39 12.94 -4.00
N ALA A 3 -16.01 13.27 -2.76
CA ALA A 3 -15.24 14.48 -2.44
C ALA A 3 -13.73 14.22 -2.44
N ALA A 4 -12.93 15.27 -2.56
CA ALA A 4 -11.50 15.20 -2.27
C ALA A 4 -11.30 15.19 -0.74
N GLY A 5 -10.23 14.54 -0.28
CA GLY A 5 -9.88 14.54 1.13
C GLY A 5 -9.04 13.35 1.55
N SER A 6 -8.88 13.19 2.86
CA SER A 6 -8.20 12.06 3.45
C SER A 6 -9.12 10.84 3.47
N TYR A 7 -8.66 9.76 2.85
CA TYR A 7 -9.27 8.44 2.86
C TYR A 7 -8.29 7.47 3.49
N ASN A 8 -8.77 6.52 4.29
CA ASN A 8 -7.92 5.47 4.84
C ASN A 8 -7.79 4.35 3.82
N LEU A 9 -6.77 4.42 2.96
CA LEU A 9 -6.41 3.34 2.04
C LEU A 9 -5.63 2.28 2.80
N ALA A 10 -6.32 1.25 3.29
CA ALA A 10 -5.74 0.20 4.13
C ALA A 10 -5.40 -1.03 3.29
N TRP A 11 -4.10 -1.30 3.14
CA TRP A 11 -3.58 -2.44 2.41
C TRP A 11 -3.42 -3.62 3.36
N CYS A 12 -4.19 -4.69 3.15
CA CYS A 12 -4.01 -5.94 3.88
C CYS A 12 -2.85 -6.72 3.26
N HIS A 13 -1.85 -7.07 4.06
CA HIS A 13 -0.65 -7.75 3.59
C HIS A 13 -0.12 -8.82 4.53
N SER A 14 0.69 -9.73 3.96
CA SER A 14 1.55 -10.65 4.71
C SER A 14 2.99 -10.65 4.17
N ASN A 15 3.96 -10.78 5.08
CA ASN A 15 5.39 -10.77 4.78
C ASN A 15 6.18 -11.67 5.74
N GLY A 16 6.28 -12.97 5.41
CA GLY A 16 7.10 -13.93 6.16
C GLY A 16 8.59 -13.95 5.77
N SER A 17 9.09 -12.96 5.02
CA SER A 17 10.45 -13.02 4.44
C SER A 17 11.57 -12.71 5.43
N GLY A 18 11.25 -12.15 6.60
CA GLY A 18 12.25 -11.70 7.58
C GLY A 18 12.91 -10.35 7.24
N ALA A 19 12.54 -9.70 6.14
CA ALA A 19 12.95 -8.34 5.80
C ALA A 19 11.76 -7.48 5.33
N ASN A 20 11.87 -6.16 5.47
CA ASN A 20 10.86 -5.21 4.97
C ASN A 20 10.79 -5.25 3.43
N GLN A 21 9.59 -5.20 2.86
CA GLN A 21 9.34 -5.15 1.41
C GLN A 21 8.57 -3.87 1.02
N PRO A 22 9.23 -2.70 1.02
CA PRO A 22 8.57 -1.42 0.83
C PRO A 22 8.05 -1.19 -0.59
N GLY A 23 6.94 -0.44 -0.69
CA GLY A 23 6.38 0.03 -1.94
C GLY A 23 6.27 1.55 -2.03
N SER A 24 6.19 2.10 -3.24
CA SER A 24 5.75 3.47 -3.48
C SER A 24 4.26 3.49 -3.84
N LEU A 25 3.55 4.52 -3.39
CA LEU A 25 2.15 4.75 -3.72
C LEU A 25 2.05 5.87 -4.75
N LEU A 26 1.38 5.59 -5.85
CA LEU A 26 1.01 6.59 -6.84
C LEU A 26 -0.51 6.74 -6.91
N VAL A 27 -0.97 7.99 -6.85
CA VAL A 27 -2.38 8.37 -7.03
C VAL A 27 -2.46 9.24 -8.27
N ASN A 28 -3.28 8.82 -9.24
CA ASN A 28 -3.44 9.49 -10.53
C ASN A 28 -2.12 9.70 -11.29
N GLY A 29 -1.20 8.74 -11.14
CA GLY A 29 0.13 8.77 -11.76
C GLY A 29 1.19 9.59 -11.02
N THR A 30 0.81 10.32 -9.97
CA THR A 30 1.74 11.08 -9.12
C THR A 30 2.10 10.27 -7.89
N GLN A 31 3.39 10.15 -7.59
CA GLN A 31 3.85 9.51 -6.35
C GLN A 31 3.45 10.36 -5.14
N THR A 32 2.62 9.81 -4.27
CA THR A 32 2.12 10.46 -3.04
C THR A 32 2.82 9.94 -1.79
N VAL A 33 3.29 8.68 -1.81
CA VAL A 33 4.12 8.09 -0.75
C VAL A 33 5.33 7.45 -1.42
N SER A 34 6.53 7.92 -1.07
CA SER A 34 7.78 7.38 -1.62
C SER A 34 8.14 6.01 -1.05
N ILE A 35 7.89 5.80 0.24
CA ILE A 35 8.17 4.55 0.95
C ILE A 35 7.02 4.25 1.90
N LEU A 36 6.18 3.29 1.52
CA LEU A 36 5.22 2.62 2.37
C LEU A 36 5.84 1.30 2.85
N ALA A 37 6.08 1.19 4.14
CA ALA A 37 6.72 0.01 4.71
C ALA A 37 5.71 -1.14 4.86
N PHE A 38 6.02 -2.27 4.23
CA PHE A 38 5.36 -3.54 4.49
C PHE A 38 6.29 -4.41 5.34
N ASN A 39 6.28 -4.10 6.64
CA ASN A 39 7.12 -4.78 7.61
C ASN A 39 6.78 -6.28 7.67
N THR A 40 7.74 -7.06 8.18
CA THR A 40 7.59 -8.49 8.38
C THR A 40 6.40 -8.80 9.29
N THR A 41 5.61 -9.79 8.89
CA THR A 41 4.62 -10.45 9.75
C THR A 41 5.24 -11.69 10.39
N THR A 42 4.52 -12.32 11.32
CA THR A 42 4.98 -13.56 11.98
C THR A 42 5.26 -14.67 10.98
N ASP A 43 4.42 -14.79 9.95
CA ASP A 43 4.53 -15.77 8.86
C ASP A 43 3.74 -15.26 7.63
N TYR A 44 3.66 -16.06 6.58
CA TYR A 44 2.92 -15.73 5.35
C TYR A 44 1.39 -15.90 5.45
N VAL A 45 0.86 -16.37 6.58
CA VAL A 45 -0.58 -16.56 6.81
C VAL A 45 -1.17 -15.59 7.83
N THR A 46 -0.32 -14.81 8.49
CA THR A 46 -0.69 -13.70 9.36
C THR A 46 -0.83 -12.43 8.52
N TRP A 47 -2.00 -11.82 8.57
CA TRP A 47 -2.34 -10.64 7.77
C TRP A 47 -2.52 -9.42 8.67
N VAL A 48 -1.93 -8.29 8.26
CA VAL A 48 -2.04 -7.00 8.95
C VAL A 48 -2.33 -5.90 7.94
N GLU A 49 -2.75 -4.73 8.40
CA GLU A 49 -3.02 -3.58 7.52
C GLU A 49 -1.94 -2.50 7.65
N VAL A 50 -1.64 -1.84 6.53
CA VAL A 50 -0.90 -0.58 6.50
C VAL A 50 -1.69 0.49 5.75
N SER A 51 -1.79 1.68 6.33
CA SER A 51 -2.67 2.75 5.84
C SER A 51 -1.93 3.87 5.12
N THR A 52 -2.58 4.43 4.11
CA THR A 52 -2.15 5.66 3.41
C THR A 52 -3.31 6.63 3.23
N THR A 53 -3.01 7.88 2.86
CA THR A 53 -4.01 8.96 2.86
C THR A 53 -3.96 9.84 1.60
N ASN A 54 -5.09 10.52 1.38
CA ASN A 54 -5.42 11.52 0.37
C ASN A 54 -5.78 11.02 -1.03
N LEU A 55 -7.01 11.34 -1.45
CA LEU A 55 -7.53 11.13 -2.80
C LEU A 55 -8.12 12.43 -3.37
N SER A 56 -8.14 12.51 -4.69
CA SER A 56 -8.87 13.56 -5.41
C SER A 56 -10.37 13.27 -5.42
N ALA A 57 -11.19 14.28 -5.69
CA ALA A 57 -12.62 14.08 -5.88
C ALA A 57 -12.88 13.18 -7.09
N GLY A 58 -13.90 12.32 -7.00
CA GLY A 58 -14.28 11.41 -8.09
C GLY A 58 -13.39 10.16 -8.20
N GLN A 59 -13.19 9.69 -9.43
CA GLN A 59 -12.43 8.47 -9.71
C GLN A 59 -10.93 8.73 -9.53
N ASN A 60 -10.24 7.81 -8.86
CA ASN A 60 -8.79 7.84 -8.70
C ASN A 60 -8.18 6.54 -9.23
N THR A 61 -7.03 6.63 -9.88
CA THR A 61 -6.20 5.47 -10.22
C THR A 61 -5.15 5.30 -9.14
N ILE A 62 -5.16 4.14 -8.48
CA ILE A 62 -4.23 3.82 -7.39
C ILE A 62 -3.25 2.75 -7.87
N ARG A 63 -1.96 2.98 -7.63
CA ARG A 63 -0.90 2.02 -7.96
C ARG A 63 0.03 1.86 -6.77
N LEU A 64 0.22 0.62 -6.36
CA LEU A 64 1.29 0.21 -5.46
C LEU A 64 2.42 -0.38 -6.30
N GLU A 65 3.64 0.10 -6.12
CA GLU A 65 4.80 -0.29 -6.93
C GLU A 65 5.96 -0.71 -6.02
N ALA A 66 6.62 -1.83 -6.33
CA ALA A 66 7.77 -2.29 -5.57
C ALA A 66 8.95 -1.32 -5.72
N THR A 67 9.61 -1.00 -4.61
CA THR A 67 10.84 -0.18 -4.65
C THR A 67 12.12 -1.02 -4.66
N LEU A 68 12.00 -2.32 -4.40
CA LEU A 68 13.11 -3.29 -4.39
C LEU A 68 12.89 -4.38 -5.42
N ALA A 69 13.99 -4.96 -5.91
CA ALA A 69 13.97 -6.10 -6.83
C ALA A 69 13.32 -7.37 -6.23
N THR A 70 13.22 -7.44 -4.90
CA THR A 70 12.56 -8.53 -4.18
C THR A 70 11.03 -8.49 -4.25
N GLY A 71 10.45 -7.44 -4.85
CA GLY A 71 9.01 -7.26 -4.96
C GLY A 71 8.35 -6.66 -3.70
N LEU A 72 7.03 -6.59 -3.75
CA LEU A 72 6.16 -6.21 -2.62
C LEU A 72 5.85 -7.41 -1.72
N SER A 73 5.30 -7.12 -0.54
CA SER A 73 4.60 -8.12 0.26
C SER A 73 3.40 -8.72 -0.46
N ASN A 74 2.92 -9.87 0.02
CA ASN A 74 1.69 -10.46 -0.49
C ASN A 74 0.54 -9.52 -0.12
N ILE A 75 -0.16 -9.00 -1.12
CA ILE A 75 -1.30 -8.09 -0.94
C ILE A 75 -2.58 -8.88 -1.17
N ASP A 76 -3.54 -8.76 -0.26
CA ASP A 76 -4.85 -9.40 -0.36
C ASP A 76 -5.90 -8.43 -0.90
N TYR A 77 -6.17 -7.36 -0.15
CA TYR A 77 -7.15 -6.34 -0.52
C TYR A 77 -6.70 -4.92 -0.14
N LEU A 78 -7.44 -3.94 -0.68
CA LEU A 78 -7.41 -2.54 -0.32
C LEU A 78 -8.80 -2.13 0.18
N ASN A 79 -8.88 -1.66 1.42
CA ASN A 79 -10.08 -1.04 2.02
C ASN A 79 -10.08 0.47 1.83
#